data_AF-A0ABD3MZM3-F1
#
_entry.id   AF-A0ABD3MZM3-F1
#
_cell.length_a   1.000
_cell.length_b   1.000
_cell.length_c   1.000
_cell.angle_alpha   90.00
_cell.angle_beta   90.00
_cell.angle_gamma   90.00
#
_symmetry.space_group_name_H-M   'P 1'
#
loop_
_entity.id
_entity.type
_entity.pdbx_description
1 polymer ?
#
loop_
_entity_poly.entity_id
_entity_poly.type
_entity_poly.pdbx_seq_one_letter_code
_entity_poly.pdbx_strand_id
1 'polypeptide(L)'
;MKPTSLRPPIIPPRATAAKLFLVGSTIGPVVDSLHNQCLLAYDIAPITVSISSTAPPLFCSSWVVPPLLGIAYVVLGYIIPRVIELVLNWQSGTVDVVDGDGDGYDDKRIHDKELQNKAVCAVASTALIIKLSEVLQTHDTISWWGHPIMLDSKLNLILMAASDAAQWAILDRTPVAFLAAIIVAFGGPLAELPFVANGFWHYLPEAADYLPLSGDLIKAGSIADNSDLALSSITGPCYFAVTMDAIALSRYIYTSSDGR
;
A
#
# COMPACT_ATOMS: atom_id res chain seq x y z
N MET A 1 29.29 29.55 4.20
CA MET A 1 27.99 29.39 3.52
C MET A 1 27.70 27.90 3.43
N LYS A 2 26.80 27.39 4.27
CA LYS A 2 26.22 26.04 4.03
C LYS A 2 25.43 26.14 2.72
N PRO A 3 25.59 25.20 1.77
CA PRO A 3 24.77 25.20 0.57
C PRO A 3 23.31 25.14 1.00
N THR A 4 22.49 25.99 0.37
CA THR A 4 21.03 26.01 0.45
C THR A 4 20.50 24.58 0.37
N SER A 5 19.63 24.22 1.32
CA SER A 5 18.89 22.95 1.35
C SER A 5 18.31 22.65 -0.04
N LEU A 6 19.00 21.80 -0.80
CA LEU A 6 18.53 21.36 -2.10
C LEU A 6 17.38 20.40 -1.84
N ARG A 7 16.22 20.70 -2.44
CA ARG A 7 15.08 19.78 -2.41
C ARG A 7 15.56 18.38 -2.76
N PRO A 8 15.22 17.38 -1.96
CA PRO A 8 15.71 16.04 -2.20
C PRO A 8 15.20 15.51 -3.55
N PRO A 9 16.04 14.79 -4.32
CA PRO A 9 15.77 14.46 -5.72
C PRO A 9 14.54 13.56 -5.87
N ILE A 10 13.87 13.63 -7.04
CA ILE A 10 12.74 12.74 -7.38
C ILE A 10 13.20 11.28 -7.48
N ILE A 11 14.38 11.05 -8.05
CA ILE A 11 14.98 9.73 -8.14
C ILE A 11 15.72 9.46 -6.83
N PRO A 12 15.44 8.33 -6.15
CA PRO A 12 16.11 8.00 -4.90
C PRO A 12 17.61 7.75 -5.11
N PRO A 13 18.46 8.10 -4.14
CA PRO A 13 19.85 7.63 -4.11
C PRO A 13 19.90 6.11 -4.21
N ARG A 14 20.93 5.57 -4.87
CA ARG A 14 21.06 4.11 -5.12
C ARG A 14 20.93 3.28 -3.85
N ALA A 15 21.51 3.73 -2.74
CA ALA A 15 21.43 3.03 -1.47
C ALA A 15 20.00 2.99 -0.91
N THR A 16 19.27 4.11 -0.99
CA THR A 16 17.86 4.20 -0.58
C THR A 16 16.99 3.31 -1.45
N ALA A 17 17.17 3.38 -2.77
CA ALA A 17 16.45 2.55 -3.73
C ALA A 17 16.66 1.05 -3.47
N ALA A 18 17.92 0.63 -3.26
CA ALA A 18 18.25 -0.77 -2.99
C ALA A 18 17.63 -1.28 -1.67
N LYS A 19 17.66 -0.46 -0.61
CA LYS A 19 17.04 -0.81 0.68
C LYS A 19 15.52 -0.88 0.58
N LEU A 20 14.89 0.09 -0.09
CA LEU A 20 13.45 0.07 -0.34
C LEU A 20 13.03 -1.14 -1.18
N PHE A 21 13.77 -1.43 -2.25
CA PHE A 21 13.55 -2.62 -3.06
C PHE A 21 13.64 -3.89 -2.21
N LEU A 22 14.70 -4.03 -1.41
CA LEU A 22 14.88 -5.21 -0.56
C LEU A 22 13.76 -5.36 0.46
N VAL A 23 13.34 -4.27 1.10
CA VAL A 23 12.21 -4.27 2.04
C VAL A 23 10.92 -4.65 1.33
N GLY A 24 10.60 -4.03 0.19
CA GLY A 24 9.43 -4.37 -0.61
C GLY A 24 9.43 -5.82 -1.08
N SER A 25 10.59 -6.35 -1.49
CA SER A 25 10.73 -7.75 -1.92
C SER A 25 10.69 -8.77 -0.79
N THR A 26 10.79 -8.36 0.47
CA THR A 26 10.84 -9.29 1.62
C THR A 26 9.63 -9.14 2.52
N ILE A 27 9.36 -7.93 3.01
CA ILE A 27 8.20 -7.63 3.86
C ILE A 27 6.92 -7.63 3.03
N GLY A 28 6.98 -7.09 1.80
CA GLY A 28 5.83 -7.03 0.90
C GLY A 28 5.14 -8.38 0.72
N PRO A 29 5.85 -9.46 0.28
CA PRO A 29 5.25 -10.78 0.12
C PRO A 29 4.65 -11.35 1.41
N VAL A 30 5.20 -11.03 2.58
CA VAL A 30 4.64 -11.48 3.87
C VAL A 30 3.29 -10.80 4.11
N VAL A 31 3.21 -9.49 3.90
CA VAL A 31 1.98 -8.72 4.07
C VAL A 31 0.93 -9.10 3.02
N ASP A 32 1.35 -9.21 1.76
CA ASP A 32 0.55 -9.68 0.62
C ASP A 32 -0.02 -11.09 0.86
N SER A 33 0.77 -11.99 1.46
CA SER A 33 0.30 -13.35 1.76
C SER A 33 -0.84 -13.44 2.77
N LEU A 34 -1.08 -12.38 3.57
CA LEU A 34 -2.26 -12.29 4.43
C LEU A 34 -3.51 -12.01 3.59
N HIS A 35 -3.38 -11.21 2.54
CA HIS A 35 -4.47 -10.84 1.63
C HIS A 35 -4.91 -12.03 0.77
N ASN A 36 -3.93 -12.82 0.30
CA ASN A 36 -4.15 -13.83 -0.73
C ASN A 36 -4.64 -15.18 -0.17
N GLN A 37 -5.03 -15.23 1.11
CA GLN A 37 -5.70 -16.41 1.69
C GLN A 37 -7.15 -16.52 1.24
N CYS A 38 -7.78 -15.40 0.84
CA CYS A 38 -9.20 -15.35 0.50
C CYS A 38 -9.54 -14.46 -0.71
N LEU A 39 -8.55 -13.83 -1.34
CA LEU A 39 -8.80 -12.81 -2.38
C LEU A 39 -8.48 -13.29 -3.79
N LEU A 40 -7.29 -13.84 -3.99
CA LEU A 40 -6.79 -14.30 -5.30
C LEU A 40 -5.95 -15.56 -5.15
N ALA A 41 -5.79 -16.27 -6.26
CA ALA A 41 -4.90 -17.42 -6.36
C ALA A 41 -3.84 -17.19 -7.44
N TYR A 42 -2.59 -17.53 -7.13
CA TYR A 42 -1.48 -17.42 -8.06
C TYR A 42 -1.37 -18.64 -8.96
N ASP A 43 -1.34 -18.40 -10.26
CA ASP A 43 -1.25 -19.44 -11.29
C ASP A 43 0.20 -19.64 -11.77
N ILE A 44 1.03 -18.59 -11.71
CA ILE A 44 2.43 -18.64 -12.14
C ILE A 44 3.37 -18.64 -10.94
N ALA A 45 4.21 -19.68 -10.88
CA ALA A 45 5.25 -19.89 -9.87
C ALA A 45 4.76 -19.69 -8.41
N PRO A 46 3.65 -20.35 -8.01
CA PRO A 46 3.06 -20.18 -6.69
C PRO A 46 3.99 -20.68 -5.59
N ILE A 47 3.96 -19.99 -4.45
CA ILE A 47 4.64 -20.34 -3.22
C ILE A 47 3.57 -20.46 -2.15
N THR A 48 3.35 -21.68 -1.67
CA THR A 48 2.37 -21.97 -0.62
C THR A 48 3.05 -22.69 0.53
N VAL A 49 2.88 -22.19 1.75
CA VAL A 49 3.36 -22.85 2.97
C VAL A 49 2.16 -23.16 3.85
N SER A 50 1.96 -24.44 4.15
CA SER A 50 0.84 -24.92 4.99
C SER A 50 1.35 -25.83 6.10
N ILE A 51 0.76 -25.73 7.30
CA ILE A 51 1.06 -26.64 8.42
C ILE A 51 0.40 -28.01 8.21
N SER A 52 -0.78 -28.02 7.59
CA SER A 52 -1.58 -29.21 7.31
C SER A 52 -2.24 -29.08 5.94
N SER A 53 -2.50 -30.20 5.28
CA SER A 53 -3.25 -30.25 4.02
C SER A 53 -4.73 -29.86 4.17
N THR A 54 -5.23 -29.78 5.40
CA THR A 54 -6.64 -29.44 5.69
C THR A 54 -6.83 -28.04 6.27
N ALA A 55 -5.74 -27.34 6.58
CA ALA A 55 -5.79 -25.99 7.13
C ALA A 55 -5.55 -24.95 6.03
N PRO A 56 -6.07 -23.73 6.18
CA PRO A 56 -5.69 -22.63 5.30
C PRO A 56 -4.16 -22.47 5.26
N PRO A 57 -3.58 -22.19 4.10
CA PRO A 57 -2.15 -21.93 3.98
C PRO A 57 -1.75 -20.74 4.84
N LEU A 58 -0.61 -20.87 5.53
CA LEU A 58 -0.03 -19.77 6.32
C LEU A 58 0.51 -18.65 5.44
N PHE A 59 0.97 -19.01 4.24
CA PHE A 59 1.59 -18.09 3.30
C PHE A 59 1.18 -18.50 1.89
N CYS A 60 0.61 -17.55 1.13
CA CYS A 60 0.32 -17.66 -0.29
C CYS A 60 0.92 -16.47 -1.03
N SER A 61 1.89 -16.73 -1.90
CA SER A 61 2.44 -15.71 -2.80
C SER A 61 2.93 -16.37 -4.10
N SER A 62 3.67 -15.64 -4.92
CA SER A 62 4.33 -16.15 -6.13
C SER A 62 5.76 -15.62 -6.21
N TRP A 63 6.67 -16.36 -6.86
CA TRP A 63 8.02 -15.86 -7.14
C TRP A 63 8.06 -14.59 -7.99
N VAL A 64 6.94 -14.25 -8.67
CA VAL A 64 6.79 -13.01 -9.43
C VAL A 64 6.53 -11.80 -8.51
N VAL A 65 5.94 -12.01 -7.34
CA VAL A 65 5.51 -10.92 -6.44
C VAL A 65 6.67 -10.18 -5.77
N PRO A 66 7.71 -10.84 -5.21
CA PRO A 66 8.85 -10.15 -4.60
C PRO A 66 9.50 -9.07 -5.46
N PRO A 67 9.90 -9.30 -6.73
CA PRO A 67 10.49 -8.24 -7.55
C PRO A 67 9.49 -7.11 -7.87
N LEU A 68 8.20 -7.43 -8.06
CA LEU A 68 7.16 -6.42 -8.31
C LEU A 68 6.98 -5.50 -7.09
N LEU A 69 6.84 -6.08 -5.89
CA LEU A 69 6.71 -5.31 -4.66
C LEU A 69 7.99 -4.54 -4.32
N GLY A 70 9.17 -5.08 -4.66
CA GLY A 70 10.43 -4.32 -4.55
C GLY A 70 10.40 -3.04 -5.38
N ILE A 71 9.96 -3.10 -6.64
CA ILE A 71 9.81 -1.91 -7.49
C ILE A 71 8.70 -1.01 -6.93
N ALA A 72 7.57 -1.57 -6.53
CA ALA A 72 6.46 -0.82 -5.98
C ALA A 72 6.89 0.01 -4.77
N TYR A 73 7.62 -0.55 -3.80
CA TYR A 73 8.06 0.20 -2.62
C TYR A 73 8.97 1.39 -2.95
N VAL A 74 9.79 1.29 -4.00
CA VAL A 74 10.59 2.42 -4.49
C VAL A 74 9.69 3.50 -5.10
N VAL A 75 8.71 3.10 -5.91
CA VAL A 75 7.80 4.02 -6.60
C VAL A 75 6.83 4.69 -5.62
N LEU A 76 6.13 3.90 -4.81
CA LEU A 76 5.12 4.33 -3.85
C LEU A 76 5.73 5.12 -2.70
N GLY A 77 6.84 4.62 -2.14
CA GLY A 77 7.45 5.22 -0.96
C GLY A 77 8.26 6.48 -1.25
N TYR A 78 8.84 6.61 -2.45
CA TYR A 78 9.78 7.70 -2.75
C TYR A 78 9.36 8.55 -3.96
N ILE A 79 9.09 7.93 -5.11
CA ILE A 79 8.90 8.67 -6.37
C ILE A 79 7.56 9.41 -6.38
N ILE A 80 6.44 8.72 -6.14
CA ILE A 80 5.10 9.33 -6.21
C ILE A 80 4.95 10.52 -5.23
N PRO A 81 5.30 10.40 -3.93
CA PRO A 81 5.20 11.52 -3.01
C PRO A 81 6.00 12.74 -3.47
N ARG A 82 7.19 12.54 -4.05
CA ARG A 82 8.03 13.63 -4.55
C ARG A 82 7.50 14.28 -5.81
N VAL A 83 6.91 13.51 -6.72
CA VAL A 83 6.21 14.06 -7.88
C VAL A 83 5.03 14.91 -7.43
N ILE A 84 4.24 14.43 -6.46
CA ILE A 84 3.10 15.18 -5.91
C ILE A 84 3.57 16.46 -5.22
N GLU A 85 4.60 16.36 -4.38
CA GLU A 85 5.20 17.53 -3.70
C GLU A 85 5.71 18.56 -4.71
N LEU A 86 6.34 18.13 -5.80
CA LEU A 86 6.77 19.03 -6.88
C LEU A 86 5.57 19.74 -7.52
N VAL A 87 4.50 19.01 -7.84
CA VAL A 87 3.29 19.57 -8.48
C VAL A 87 2.58 20.56 -7.55
N LEU A 88 2.41 20.22 -6.27
CA LEU A 88 1.77 21.10 -5.29
C LEU A 88 2.60 22.38 -5.06
N ASN A 89 3.91 22.24 -4.86
CA ASN A 89 4.80 23.38 -4.64
C ASN A 89 4.95 24.28 -5.87
N TRP A 90 4.80 23.72 -7.08
CA TRP A 90 4.78 24.53 -8.30
C TRP A 90 3.56 25.47 -8.34
N GLN A 91 2.41 25.02 -7.87
CA GLN A 91 1.19 25.83 -7.83
C GLN A 91 1.20 26.88 -6.71
N SER A 92 1.87 26.60 -5.58
CA SER A 92 1.84 27.49 -4.41
C SER A 92 2.79 28.69 -4.48
N GLY A 93 3.74 28.74 -5.43
CA GLY A 93 4.65 29.89 -5.59
C GLY A 93 5.52 30.23 -4.35
N THR A 94 5.53 29.36 -3.33
CA THR A 94 6.22 29.60 -2.06
C THR A 94 7.65 29.08 -2.10
N VAL A 95 8.59 30.01 -1.84
CA VAL A 95 9.98 29.73 -1.49
C VAL A 95 10.01 29.51 0.01
N ASP A 96 9.96 28.27 0.47
CA ASP A 96 10.09 28.00 1.90
C ASP A 96 11.56 28.09 2.33
N VAL A 97 11.84 29.16 3.09
CA VAL A 97 12.99 29.28 3.98
C VAL A 97 12.48 28.99 5.39
N VAL A 98 12.81 27.81 5.92
CA VAL A 98 12.80 27.57 7.37
C VAL A 98 14.04 26.73 7.70
N ASP A 99 15.14 27.43 7.96
CA ASP A 99 16.29 26.91 8.71
C ASP A 99 15.96 27.04 10.21
N GLY A 100 16.01 25.92 10.93
CA GLY A 100 15.92 25.86 12.39
C GLY A 100 17.19 25.22 12.95
N ASP A 101 18.04 26.07 13.54
CA ASP A 101 19.30 25.78 14.21
C ASP A 101 19.04 25.22 15.63
N GLY A 102 19.78 24.18 16.07
CA GLY A 102 19.75 23.72 17.48
C GLY A 102 20.13 22.26 17.72
N ASP A 103 21.35 22.03 18.22
CA ASP A 103 21.81 20.86 19.00
C ASP A 103 21.60 19.44 18.41
N GLY A 104 22.18 19.22 17.22
CA GLY A 104 21.81 18.14 16.29
C GLY A 104 22.30 16.70 16.56
N TYR A 105 22.75 16.34 17.77
CA TYR A 105 23.15 14.94 18.04
C TYR A 105 22.09 14.12 18.79
N ASP A 106 21.49 14.67 19.86
CA ASP A 106 20.41 13.99 20.57
C ASP A 106 19.07 14.12 19.82
N ASP A 107 18.82 15.26 19.18
CA ASP A 107 17.59 15.51 18.40
C ASP A 107 17.49 14.59 17.17
N LYS A 108 18.61 14.38 16.48
CA LYS A 108 18.69 13.43 15.34
C LYS A 108 18.37 11.99 15.76
N ARG A 109 18.86 11.56 16.93
CA ARG A 109 18.61 10.20 17.43
C ARG A 109 17.15 10.01 17.85
N ILE A 110 16.54 11.04 18.43
CA ILE A 110 15.11 11.04 18.78
C ILE A 110 14.28 10.99 17.49
N HIS A 111 14.64 11.79 16.48
CA HIS A 111 13.98 11.81 15.18
C HIS A 111 14.09 10.47 14.44
N ASP A 112 15.26 9.85 14.41
CA ASP A 112 15.46 8.54 13.77
C ASP A 112 14.62 7.43 14.43
N LYS A 113 14.54 7.44 15.78
CA LYS A 113 13.68 6.50 16.53
C LYS A 113 12.20 6.76 16.28
N GLU A 114 11.78 8.02 16.18
CA GLU A 114 10.39 8.36 15.87
C GLU A 114 10.01 7.87 14.47
N LEU A 115 10.85 8.10 13.47
CA LEU A 115 10.65 7.60 12.11
C LEU A 115 10.64 6.07 12.05
N GLN A 116 11.53 5.41 12.81
CA GLN A 116 11.54 3.96 12.92
C GLN A 116 10.22 3.44 13.51
N ASN A 117 9.76 4.02 14.62
CA ASN A 117 8.51 3.63 15.26
C ASN A 117 7.32 3.86 14.32
N LYS A 118 7.29 4.99 13.59
CA LYS A 118 6.28 5.26 12.57
C LYS A 118 6.30 4.22 11.46
N ALA A 119 7.46 3.84 10.96
CA ALA A 119 7.60 2.81 9.93
C ALA A 119 7.11 1.44 10.42
N VAL A 120 7.48 1.04 11.65
CA VAL A 120 7.01 -0.23 12.25
C VAL A 120 5.49 -0.21 12.45
N CYS A 121 4.94 0.88 13.00
CA CYS A 121 3.50 1.05 13.17
C CYS A 121 2.76 1.08 11.83
N ALA A 122 3.35 1.66 10.79
CA ALA A 122 2.78 1.66 9.44
C ALA A 122 2.68 0.24 8.88
N VAL A 123 3.76 -0.53 8.88
CA VAL A 123 3.74 -1.93 8.42
C VAL A 123 2.76 -2.78 9.24
N ALA A 124 2.75 -2.62 10.57
CA ALA A 124 1.84 -3.35 11.43
C ALA A 124 0.37 -3.00 11.17
N SER A 125 0.07 -1.71 11.00
CA SER A 125 -1.30 -1.27 10.68
C SER A 125 -1.73 -1.70 9.28
N THR A 126 -0.86 -1.68 8.27
CA THR A 126 -1.15 -2.24 6.94
C THR A 126 -1.49 -3.72 7.04
N ALA A 127 -0.68 -4.51 7.76
CA ALA A 127 -0.95 -5.94 7.93
C ALA A 127 -2.31 -6.18 8.63
N LEU A 128 -2.68 -5.35 9.61
CA LEU A 128 -3.99 -5.40 10.27
C LEU A 128 -5.14 -5.01 9.33
N ILE A 129 -4.97 -3.98 8.49
CA ILE A 129 -5.97 -3.55 7.51
C ILE A 129 -6.17 -4.64 6.44
N ILE A 130 -5.10 -5.25 5.97
CA ILE A 130 -5.16 -6.37 5.04
C ILE A 130 -5.84 -7.58 5.69
N LYS A 131 -5.52 -7.90 6.95
CA LYS A 131 -6.20 -8.99 7.65
C LYS A 131 -7.68 -8.67 7.91
N LEU A 132 -8.01 -7.40 8.16
CA LEU A 132 -9.39 -6.94 8.25
C LEU A 132 -10.12 -7.16 6.92
N SER A 133 -9.47 -6.90 5.78
CA SER A 133 -10.06 -7.14 4.46
C SER A 133 -10.47 -8.61 4.28
N GLU A 134 -9.64 -9.55 4.72
CA GLU A 134 -9.98 -10.97 4.69
C GLU A 134 -11.20 -11.29 5.56
N VAL A 135 -11.24 -10.78 6.78
CA VAL A 135 -12.37 -11.02 7.70
C VAL A 135 -13.67 -10.50 7.08
N LEU A 136 -13.64 -9.30 6.50
CA LEU A 136 -14.79 -8.67 5.87
C LEU A 136 -15.27 -9.43 4.62
N GLN A 137 -14.36 -10.08 3.89
CA GLN A 137 -14.69 -10.87 2.70
C GLN A 137 -15.17 -12.28 3.00
N THR A 138 -14.77 -12.85 4.15
CA THR A 138 -15.06 -14.24 4.50
C THR A 138 -16.24 -14.40 5.48
N HIS A 139 -16.73 -13.31 6.05
CA HIS A 139 -17.82 -13.32 7.03
C HIS A 139 -18.98 -12.43 6.58
N ASP A 140 -20.17 -13.01 6.45
CA ASP A 140 -21.38 -12.24 6.13
C ASP A 140 -21.96 -11.48 7.35
N THR A 141 -21.54 -11.86 8.56
CA THR A 141 -22.05 -11.26 9.80
C THR A 141 -20.97 -11.14 10.88
N ILE A 142 -20.96 -10.01 11.60
CA ILE A 142 -20.18 -9.82 12.82
C ILE A 142 -21.15 -9.68 14.00
N SER A 143 -20.92 -10.42 15.07
CA SER A 143 -21.67 -10.24 16.32
C SER A 143 -21.04 -9.12 17.13
N TRP A 144 -21.74 -8.00 17.28
CA TRP A 144 -21.34 -6.88 18.13
C TRP A 144 -22.29 -6.82 19.33
N TRP A 145 -21.78 -7.11 20.52
CA TRP A 145 -22.57 -7.09 21.77
C TRP A 145 -23.86 -7.93 21.71
N GLY A 146 -23.79 -9.09 21.03
CA GLY A 146 -24.93 -9.99 20.85
C GLY A 146 -25.89 -9.58 19.72
N HIS A 147 -25.66 -8.46 19.05
CA HIS A 147 -26.42 -8.06 17.86
C HIS A 147 -25.67 -8.46 16.58
N PRO A 148 -26.28 -9.25 15.68
CA PRO A 148 -25.68 -9.56 14.40
C PRO A 148 -25.75 -8.32 13.50
N ILE A 149 -24.59 -7.88 13.03
CA ILE A 149 -24.46 -6.85 11.99
C ILE A 149 -24.20 -7.59 10.68
N MET A 150 -25.08 -7.40 9.69
CA MET A 150 -24.85 -7.93 8.34
C MET A 150 -23.80 -7.09 7.64
N LEU A 151 -22.78 -7.75 7.12
CA LEU A 151 -21.73 -7.15 6.32
C LEU A 151 -22.17 -7.20 4.86
N ASP A 152 -22.35 -6.03 4.26
CA ASP A 152 -22.50 -5.89 2.82
C ASP A 152 -21.24 -5.21 2.23
N SER A 153 -21.09 -5.25 0.91
CA SER A 153 -19.92 -4.69 0.22
C SER A 153 -19.73 -3.19 0.51
N LYS A 154 -20.81 -2.44 0.76
CA LYS A 154 -20.74 -1.01 1.06
C LYS A 154 -20.19 -0.77 2.46
N LEU A 155 -20.69 -1.50 3.45
CA LEU A 155 -20.22 -1.42 4.82
C LEU A 155 -18.76 -1.87 4.91
N ASN A 156 -18.38 -2.93 4.20
CA ASN A 156 -16.99 -3.40 4.13
C ASN A 156 -16.07 -2.30 3.60
N LEU A 157 -16.45 -1.67 2.48
CA LEU A 157 -15.67 -0.57 1.90
C LEU A 157 -15.59 0.65 2.84
N ILE A 158 -16.67 0.99 3.55
CA ILE A 158 -16.67 2.07 4.54
C ILE A 158 -15.72 1.76 5.70
N LEU A 159 -15.75 0.53 6.23
CA LEU A 159 -14.88 0.11 7.34
C LEU A 159 -13.40 0.15 6.94
N MET A 160 -13.10 -0.28 5.71
CA MET A 160 -11.76 -0.22 5.15
C MET A 160 -11.29 1.22 4.94
N ALA A 161 -12.10 2.06 4.30
CA ALA A 161 -11.78 3.47 4.11
C ALA A 161 -11.63 4.23 5.44
N ALA A 162 -12.42 3.89 6.46
CA ALA A 162 -12.27 4.46 7.80
C ALA A 162 -10.95 4.02 8.46
N SER A 163 -10.53 2.77 8.25
CA SER A 163 -9.26 2.25 8.76
C SER A 163 -8.06 2.92 8.08
N ASP A 164 -8.12 3.13 6.76
CA ASP A 164 -7.13 3.87 5.99
C ASP A 164 -7.01 5.33 6.45
N ALA A 165 -8.16 6.01 6.61
CA ALA A 165 -8.21 7.38 7.11
C ALA A 165 -7.60 7.47 8.52
N ALA A 166 -7.88 6.49 9.39
CA ALA A 166 -7.27 6.41 10.72
C ALA A 166 -5.76 6.17 10.64
N GLN A 167 -5.30 5.27 9.78
CA GLN A 167 -3.87 5.00 9.57
C GLN A 167 -3.14 6.28 9.13
N TRP A 168 -3.66 6.98 8.11
CA TRP A 168 -3.12 8.26 7.66
C TRP A 168 -3.13 9.32 8.76
N ALA A 169 -4.26 9.46 9.47
CA ALA A 169 -4.43 10.46 10.51
C ALA A 169 -3.57 10.20 11.74
N ILE A 170 -3.16 8.95 12.01
CA ILE A 170 -2.30 8.63 13.16
C ILE A 170 -0.82 8.75 12.78
N LEU A 171 -0.43 8.33 11.58
CA LEU A 171 0.98 8.13 11.24
C LEU A 171 1.65 9.30 10.51
N ASP A 172 0.93 10.01 9.64
CA ASP A 172 1.54 10.97 8.72
C ASP A 172 0.86 12.35 8.73
N ARG A 173 -0.46 12.39 8.58
CA ARG A 173 -1.28 13.62 8.47
C ARG A 173 -0.91 14.57 7.34
N THR A 174 0.07 14.26 6.49
CA THR A 174 0.44 15.14 5.38
C THR A 174 -0.51 14.98 4.19
N PRO A 175 -0.85 16.09 3.49
CA PRO A 175 -1.68 16.03 2.29
C PRO A 175 -0.99 15.30 1.14
N VAL A 176 0.35 15.36 1.05
CA VAL A 176 1.13 14.64 0.04
C VAL A 176 0.94 13.13 0.18
N ALA A 177 1.07 12.58 1.40
CA ALA A 177 0.87 11.17 1.64
C ALA A 177 -0.58 10.75 1.38
N PHE A 178 -1.55 11.56 1.78
CA PHE A 178 -2.97 11.31 1.51
C PHE A 178 -3.26 11.23 0.01
N LEU A 179 -2.81 12.22 -0.77
CA LEU A 179 -3.02 12.25 -2.23
C LEU A 179 -2.31 11.09 -2.93
N ALA A 180 -1.07 10.77 -2.51
CA ALA A 180 -0.35 9.61 -3.02
C ALA A 180 -1.15 8.32 -2.79
N ALA A 181 -1.61 8.10 -1.57
CA ALA A 181 -2.35 6.90 -1.20
C ALA A 181 -3.70 6.81 -1.92
N ILE A 182 -4.42 7.93 -2.12
CA ILE A 182 -5.65 7.96 -2.93
C ILE A 182 -5.37 7.60 -4.39
N ILE A 183 -4.35 8.20 -5.02
CA ILE A 183 -4.01 7.89 -6.41
C ILE A 183 -3.68 6.41 -6.57
N VAL A 184 -2.95 5.84 -5.61
CA VAL A 184 -2.54 4.43 -5.65
C VAL A 184 -3.70 3.50 -5.28
N ALA A 185 -4.65 3.91 -4.45
CA ALA A 185 -5.86 3.13 -4.15
C ALA A 185 -6.69 2.83 -5.41
N PHE A 186 -6.65 3.71 -6.42
CA PHE A 186 -7.25 3.45 -7.73
C PHE A 186 -6.26 2.85 -8.73
N GLY A 187 -5.04 3.37 -8.77
CA GLY A 187 -4.03 2.96 -9.74
C GLY A 187 -3.46 1.56 -9.51
N GLY A 188 -3.37 1.13 -8.25
CA GLY A 188 -2.87 -0.18 -7.84
C GLY A 188 -3.71 -1.33 -8.40
N PRO A 189 -5.02 -1.41 -8.10
CA PRO A 189 -5.88 -2.46 -8.65
C PRO A 189 -5.90 -2.46 -10.19
N LEU A 190 -5.87 -1.27 -10.81
CA LEU A 190 -5.79 -1.17 -12.28
C LEU A 190 -4.47 -1.68 -12.85
N ALA A 191 -3.36 -1.52 -12.12
CA ALA A 191 -2.05 -2.02 -12.52
C ALA A 191 -1.97 -3.55 -12.44
N GLU A 192 -2.89 -4.23 -11.76
CA GLU A 192 -2.98 -5.69 -11.74
C GLU A 192 -3.61 -6.27 -13.01
N LEU A 193 -4.45 -5.50 -13.73
CA LEU A 193 -5.20 -5.99 -14.89
C LEU A 193 -4.33 -6.68 -15.96
N PRO A 194 -3.14 -6.18 -16.33
CA PRO A 194 -2.28 -6.89 -17.27
C PRO A 194 -1.82 -8.25 -16.75
N PHE A 195 -1.60 -8.40 -15.44
CA PHE A 195 -1.17 -9.68 -14.86
C PHE A 195 -2.32 -10.69 -14.82
N VAL A 196 -3.52 -10.23 -14.44
CA VAL A 196 -4.74 -11.05 -14.48
C VAL A 196 -5.05 -11.48 -15.92
N ALA A 197 -5.00 -10.54 -16.87
CA ALA A 197 -5.22 -10.82 -18.30
C ALA A 197 -4.23 -11.81 -18.90
N ASN A 198 -3.02 -11.90 -18.36
CA ASN A 198 -1.98 -12.83 -18.81
C ASN A 198 -1.90 -14.10 -17.95
N GLY A 199 -2.87 -14.33 -17.05
CA GLY A 199 -2.97 -15.55 -16.25
C GLY A 199 -1.85 -15.71 -15.22
N PHE A 200 -1.33 -14.61 -14.67
CA PHE A 200 -0.39 -14.68 -13.55
C PHE A 200 -1.09 -15.06 -12.23
N TRP A 201 -2.30 -14.54 -12.06
CA TRP A 201 -3.22 -14.85 -10.96
C TRP A 201 -4.64 -14.51 -11.39
N HIS A 202 -5.62 -15.02 -10.65
CA HIS A 202 -7.02 -14.67 -10.78
C HIS A 202 -7.64 -14.39 -9.42
N TYR A 203 -8.62 -13.48 -9.39
CA TYR A 203 -9.42 -13.23 -8.20
C TYR A 203 -10.41 -14.38 -7.97
N LEU A 204 -10.65 -14.70 -6.70
CA LEU A 204 -11.67 -15.67 -6.34
C LEU A 204 -13.07 -15.08 -6.62
N PRO A 205 -14.03 -15.88 -7.13
CA PRO A 205 -15.37 -15.39 -7.49
C PRO A 205 -16.09 -14.66 -6.36
N GLU A 206 -15.84 -15.04 -5.12
CA GLU A 206 -16.47 -14.47 -3.92
C GLU A 206 -15.90 -13.08 -3.57
N ALA A 207 -14.66 -12.80 -3.95
CA ALA A 207 -14.00 -11.51 -3.70
C ALA A 207 -14.16 -10.52 -4.86
N ALA A 208 -14.49 -11.03 -6.05
CA ALA A 208 -14.67 -10.29 -7.29
C ALA A 208 -15.97 -9.47 -7.32
N ASP A 209 -15.88 -8.14 -7.17
CA ASP A 209 -17.03 -7.23 -7.24
C ASP A 209 -16.92 -6.17 -8.37
N TYR A 210 -15.89 -6.31 -9.21
CA TYR A 210 -15.70 -5.64 -10.50
C TYR A 210 -15.55 -4.11 -10.42
N LEU A 211 -15.28 -3.50 -9.26
CA LEU A 211 -14.99 -2.06 -9.15
C LEU A 211 -13.51 -1.78 -9.53
N PRO A 212 -13.16 -0.77 -10.37
CA PRO A 212 -13.98 0.31 -10.94
C PRO A 212 -14.63 0.01 -12.31
N LEU A 213 -14.52 -1.22 -12.81
CA LEU A 213 -15.05 -1.64 -14.12
C LEU A 213 -16.58 -1.84 -14.14
N SER A 214 -17.24 -1.79 -12.98
CA SER A 214 -18.66 -2.07 -12.78
C SER A 214 -19.60 -0.89 -13.10
N GLY A 215 -19.05 0.26 -13.55
CA GLY A 215 -19.84 1.42 -13.96
C GLY A 215 -20.39 1.33 -15.40
N ASP A 216 -21.61 1.86 -15.62
CA ASP A 216 -22.24 1.97 -16.95
C ASP A 216 -21.39 2.71 -17.99
N LEU A 217 -20.45 3.54 -17.53
CA LEU A 217 -19.53 4.30 -18.39
C LEU A 217 -18.55 3.41 -19.18
N ILE A 218 -18.18 2.24 -18.64
CA ILE A 218 -17.24 1.29 -19.27
C ILE A 218 -18.01 0.21 -20.06
N LYS A 219 -19.22 -0.16 -19.62
CA LYS A 219 -20.12 -1.04 -20.37
C LYS A 219 -20.58 -0.46 -21.71
N ALA A 220 -20.62 0.87 -21.85
CA ALA A 220 -20.97 1.54 -23.09
C ALA A 220 -19.91 1.38 -24.21
N GLY A 221 -18.71 0.90 -23.87
CA GLY A 221 -17.58 0.79 -24.80
C GLY A 221 -17.18 -0.64 -25.17
N SER A 222 -18.11 -1.56 -25.44
CA SER A 222 -17.90 -2.82 -26.20
C SER A 222 -16.52 -3.52 -26.08
N ILE A 223 -15.94 -3.61 -24.88
CA ILE A 223 -14.84 -4.53 -24.60
C ILE A 223 -15.50 -5.77 -23.99
N ALA A 224 -15.10 -6.93 -24.50
CA ALA A 224 -15.69 -8.25 -24.34
C ALA A 224 -16.08 -8.63 -22.89
N ASP A 225 -16.75 -9.77 -22.74
CA ASP A 225 -17.14 -10.41 -21.49
C ASP A 225 -15.99 -10.35 -20.45
N ASN A 226 -15.96 -9.29 -19.64
CA ASN A 226 -14.87 -8.96 -18.72
C ASN A 226 -15.03 -9.72 -17.39
N SER A 227 -15.80 -10.83 -17.37
CA SER A 227 -15.92 -11.70 -16.21
C SER A 227 -14.56 -12.20 -15.73
N ASP A 228 -13.60 -12.31 -16.65
CA ASP A 228 -12.26 -12.83 -16.41
C ASP A 228 -11.27 -11.75 -15.93
N LEU A 229 -11.65 -10.46 -15.98
CA LEU A 229 -10.87 -9.32 -15.49
C LEU A 229 -11.43 -8.77 -14.18
N ALA A 230 -11.90 -9.67 -13.32
CA ALA A 230 -12.49 -9.29 -12.05
C ALA A 230 -11.44 -8.73 -11.09
N LEU A 231 -11.77 -7.61 -10.45
CA LEU A 231 -11.03 -7.03 -9.33
C LEU A 231 -11.93 -7.00 -8.10
N SER A 232 -11.32 -6.90 -6.92
CA SER A 232 -12.04 -6.65 -5.67
C SER A 232 -11.96 -5.19 -5.27
N SER A 233 -13.09 -4.57 -4.92
CA SER A 233 -13.17 -3.18 -4.46
C SER A 233 -12.36 -2.95 -3.18
N ILE A 234 -12.18 -4.01 -2.38
CA ILE A 234 -11.40 -3.96 -1.15
C ILE A 234 -9.89 -3.87 -1.38
N THR A 235 -9.43 -4.20 -2.59
CA THR A 235 -8.02 -4.07 -2.99
C THR A 235 -7.57 -2.61 -2.97
N GLY A 236 -8.47 -1.67 -3.31
CA GLY A 236 -8.15 -0.24 -3.32
C GLY A 236 -7.70 0.29 -1.96
N PRO A 237 -8.50 0.11 -0.89
CA PRO A 237 -8.07 0.38 0.47
C PRO A 237 -6.76 -0.31 0.89
N CYS A 238 -6.54 -1.57 0.48
CA CYS A 238 -5.28 -2.26 0.77
C CYS A 238 -4.08 -1.55 0.12
N TYR A 239 -4.23 -1.08 -1.12
CA TYR A 239 -3.21 -0.26 -1.81
C TYR A 239 -3.01 1.11 -1.16
N PHE A 240 -4.06 1.72 -0.59
CA PHE A 240 -3.91 2.93 0.23
C PHE A 240 -2.99 2.64 1.42
N ALA A 241 -3.27 1.58 2.17
CA ALA A 241 -2.51 1.23 3.37
C ALA A 241 -1.05 0.89 3.05
N VAL A 242 -0.80 0.09 2.00
CA VAL A 242 0.55 -0.24 1.54
C VAL A 242 1.31 1.01 1.11
N THR A 243 0.64 1.98 0.50
CA THR A 243 1.28 3.27 0.15
C THR A 243 1.73 4.02 1.39
N MET A 244 0.91 4.04 2.45
CA MET A 244 1.26 4.70 3.72
C MET A 244 2.48 4.06 4.39
N ASP A 245 2.59 2.72 4.39
CA ASP A 245 3.79 2.08 4.93
C ASP A 245 5.04 2.28 4.07
N ALA A 246 4.90 2.25 2.74
CA ALA A 246 6.02 2.47 1.83
C ALA A 246 6.58 3.88 2.02
N ILE A 247 5.70 4.88 2.22
CA ILE A 247 6.09 6.26 2.52
C ILE A 247 6.82 6.35 3.86
N ALA A 248 6.28 5.73 4.92
CA ALA A 248 6.90 5.75 6.24
C ALA A 248 8.29 5.08 6.25
N LEU A 249 8.41 3.91 5.60
CA LEU A 249 9.67 3.19 5.43
C LEU A 249 10.68 4.00 4.60
N SER A 250 10.24 4.62 3.52
CA SER A 250 11.07 5.48 2.67
C SER A 250 11.66 6.65 3.43
N ARG A 251 10.84 7.36 4.23
CA ARG A 251 11.32 8.45 5.09
C ARG A 251 12.36 7.97 6.08
N TYR A 252 12.10 6.86 6.77
CA TYR A 252 13.06 6.27 7.71
C TYR A 252 14.37 5.87 7.03
N ILE A 253 14.30 5.15 5.91
CA ILE A 253 15.47 4.64 5.18
C ILE A 253 16.29 5.78 4.58
N TYR A 254 15.64 6.80 4.01
CA TYR A 254 16.28 7.96 3.41
C TYR A 254 17.07 8.74 4.46
N THR A 255 16.42 9.12 5.57
CA THR A 255 17.08 9.85 6.68
C THR A 255 18.24 9.04 7.29
N SER A 256 18.05 7.73 7.45
CA SER A 256 19.10 6.83 7.96
C SER A 256 20.29 6.65 7.00
N SER A 257 20.10 6.94 5.70
CA SER A 257 21.13 6.78 4.68
C SER A 257 21.90 8.07 4.41
N ASP A 258 21.26 9.25 4.50
CA ASP A 258 21.93 10.56 4.42
C ASP A 258 22.80 10.87 5.65
N GLY A 259 22.62 10.12 6.75
CA GLY A 259 23.42 10.24 7.96
C GLY A 259 24.76 9.49 7.97
N ARG A 260 25.13 8.79 6.89
CA ARG A 260 26.38 8.03 6.75
C ARG A 260 27.16 8.47 5.52
#